data_AF-A0A2N2Y7B5-F1
#
_entry.id   AF-A0A2N2Y7B5-F1
#
_cell.length_a   1.000
_cell.length_b   1.000
_cell.length_c   1.000
_cell.angle_alpha   90.00
_cell.angle_beta   90.00
_cell.angle_gamma   90.00
#
_symmetry.space_group_name_H-M   'P 1'
#
loop_
_entity.id
_entity.type
_entity.pdbx_description
1 polymer ?
#
loop_
_entity_poly.entity_id
_entity_poly.type
_entity_poly.pdbx_seq_one_letter_code
_entity_poly.pdbx_strand_id
1 'polypeptide(L)'
;MGCTSCSSSKGGQPKGCKNNGTCGTDGCNKLTVFDWLANMSLPDNQEPFNYVEVRFKNGRKEFFKNADNLTLSVGDVIATEATSGHDIGLVSLTGELVRVQMKKKREKIDDTSLKVYRKASQRDIDIWQKARDREDSIKVRARQIAIRLGLSMKISDVEFQGDASKAIFYYTAEER
;
A
#
# COMPACT_ATOMS: atom_id res chain seq x y z
N MET A 1 -24.20 9.73 2.38
CA MET A 1 -24.77 10.23 1.11
C MET A 1 -24.13 9.46 -0.02
N GLY A 2 -24.87 8.57 -0.68
CA GLY A 2 -24.40 7.70 -1.75
C GLY A 2 -24.23 8.47 -3.07
N CYS A 3 -23.28 8.04 -3.90
CA CYS A 3 -22.97 8.67 -5.18
C CYS A 3 -24.10 8.42 -6.20
N THR A 4 -24.80 9.48 -6.60
CA THR A 4 -26.00 9.46 -7.46
C THR A 4 -25.71 9.51 -8.97
N SER A 5 -24.46 9.30 -9.43
CA SER A 5 -24.05 9.64 -10.80
C SER A 5 -23.22 8.59 -11.54
N CYS A 6 -23.48 7.29 -11.31
CA CYS A 6 -22.98 6.24 -12.21
C CYS A 6 -23.88 6.15 -13.46
N SER A 7 -23.61 6.98 -14.48
CA SER A 7 -24.21 6.80 -15.80
C SER A 7 -23.29 5.99 -16.71
N SER A 8 -23.78 4.86 -17.19
CA SER A 8 -23.08 3.99 -18.14
C SER A 8 -23.15 4.63 -19.54
N SER A 9 -22.00 4.90 -20.16
CA SER A 9 -21.96 5.29 -21.58
C SER A 9 -22.00 4.04 -22.49
N LYS A 10 -22.22 4.23 -23.80
CA LYS A 10 -22.44 3.20 -24.86
C LYS A 10 -21.30 2.16 -25.08
N GLY A 11 -20.48 1.88 -24.08
CA GLY A 11 -19.43 0.85 -24.08
C GLY A 11 -19.35 0.02 -22.78
N GLY A 12 -20.36 0.07 -21.91
CA GLY A 12 -20.47 -0.82 -20.74
C GLY A 12 -19.55 -0.48 -19.55
N GLN A 13 -18.64 0.49 -19.68
CA GLN A 13 -17.77 0.93 -18.57
C GLN A 13 -18.34 2.19 -17.88
N PRO A 14 -18.59 2.16 -16.55
CA PRO A 14 -19.05 3.33 -15.82
C PRO A 14 -17.92 4.34 -15.64
N LYS A 15 -18.18 5.60 -16.02
CA LYS A 15 -17.32 6.72 -15.67
C LYS A 15 -17.43 6.97 -14.17
N GLY A 16 -16.30 7.08 -13.50
CA GLY A 16 -16.16 7.30 -12.07
C GLY A 16 -16.59 8.71 -11.67
N CYS A 17 -16.68 8.91 -10.35
CA CYS A 17 -17.13 10.18 -9.77
C CYS A 17 -16.28 11.35 -10.30
N LYS A 18 -16.95 12.34 -10.89
CA LYS A 18 -16.35 13.50 -11.58
C LYS A 18 -15.56 13.18 -12.87
N ASN A 19 -15.97 12.16 -13.63
CA ASN A 19 -15.54 11.92 -15.01
C ASN A 19 -14.06 11.55 -15.24
N ASN A 20 -13.25 11.30 -14.19
CA ASN A 20 -11.79 11.12 -14.30
C ASN A 20 -11.25 9.77 -13.78
N GLY A 21 -12.03 8.69 -13.85
CA GLY A 21 -11.55 7.33 -13.54
C GLY A 21 -12.61 6.29 -13.84
N THR A 22 -12.28 5.00 -13.96
CA THR A 22 -13.27 3.93 -14.13
C THR A 22 -13.79 3.47 -12.77
N CYS A 23 -15.12 3.41 -12.58
CA CYS A 23 -15.71 2.82 -11.38
C CYS A 23 -15.71 1.29 -11.52
N GLY A 24 -14.51 0.69 -11.47
CA GLY A 24 -14.35 -0.74 -11.20
C GLY A 24 -14.72 -1.02 -9.75
N THR A 25 -15.01 -2.29 -9.43
CA THR A 25 -15.59 -2.81 -8.18
C THR A 25 -14.88 -2.45 -6.86
N ASP A 26 -13.78 -1.68 -6.89
CA ASP A 26 -13.04 -1.18 -5.72
C ASP A 26 -12.93 0.36 -5.65
N GLY A 27 -13.64 1.08 -6.52
CA GLY A 27 -13.35 2.48 -6.83
C GLY A 27 -14.15 3.54 -6.07
N CYS A 28 -13.99 3.64 -4.74
CA CYS A 28 -14.17 4.91 -4.01
C CYS A 28 -13.58 4.86 -2.58
N ASN A 29 -12.30 4.53 -2.45
CA ASN A 29 -11.63 4.54 -1.15
C ASN A 29 -11.22 5.97 -0.76
N LYS A 30 -11.64 6.45 0.42
CA LYS A 30 -11.33 7.80 0.99
C LYS A 30 -9.83 8.15 1.04
N LEU A 31 -8.95 7.16 0.82
CA LEU A 31 -7.50 7.26 0.88
C LEU A 31 -6.82 7.29 -0.50
N THR A 32 -7.56 7.19 -1.61
CA THR A 32 -6.98 7.31 -2.95
C THR A 32 -6.66 8.78 -3.22
N VAL A 33 -5.38 9.07 -3.42
CA VAL A 33 -4.94 10.41 -3.85
C VAL A 33 -5.27 10.52 -5.34
N PHE A 34 -6.09 11.49 -5.70
CA PHE A 34 -6.42 11.77 -7.09
C PHE A 34 -5.16 12.26 -7.82
N ASP A 35 -4.87 11.71 -9.00
CA ASP A 35 -3.72 12.12 -9.81
C ASP A 35 -4.11 13.30 -10.72
N TRP A 36 -3.84 14.51 -10.24
CA TRP A 36 -4.11 15.75 -10.95
C TRP A 36 -3.13 16.01 -12.11
N LEU A 37 -2.03 15.26 -12.19
CA LEU A 37 -0.98 15.43 -13.20
C LEU A 37 -1.09 14.40 -14.34
N ALA A 38 -2.05 13.47 -14.28
CA ALA A 38 -2.19 12.37 -15.23
C ALA A 38 -2.28 12.81 -16.71
N ASN A 39 -2.65 14.07 -16.99
CA ASN A 39 -2.78 14.62 -18.35
C ASN A 39 -1.69 15.64 -18.70
N MET A 40 -0.60 15.73 -17.93
CA MET A 40 0.55 16.57 -18.26
C MET A 40 1.68 15.70 -18.83
N SER A 41 2.05 15.97 -20.08
CA SER A 41 3.29 15.47 -20.66
C SER A 41 4.47 16.16 -19.99
N LEU A 42 5.46 15.37 -19.55
CA LEU A 42 6.75 15.90 -19.12
C LEU A 42 7.35 16.74 -20.27
N PRO A 43 8.03 17.86 -19.98
CA PRO A 43 8.83 18.56 -20.97
C PRO A 43 9.82 17.58 -21.62
N ASP A 44 10.01 17.70 -22.93
CA ASP A 44 10.99 16.89 -23.64
C ASP A 44 12.34 16.96 -22.89
N ASN A 45 12.93 15.78 -22.61
CA ASN A 45 14.23 15.59 -21.94
C ASN A 45 14.27 15.47 -20.39
N GLN A 46 13.14 15.26 -19.69
CA GLN A 46 13.16 14.87 -18.27
C GLN A 46 12.77 13.41 -18.04
N GLU A 47 13.64 12.65 -17.35
CA GLU A 47 13.30 11.30 -16.92
C GLU A 47 12.19 11.33 -15.86
N PRO A 48 11.20 10.43 -15.94
CA PRO A 48 10.16 10.31 -14.93
C PRO A 48 10.77 10.01 -13.56
N PHE A 49 10.12 10.49 -12.50
CA PHE A 49 10.60 10.24 -11.15
C PHE A 49 10.47 8.74 -10.81
N ASN A 50 11.60 8.05 -10.69
CA ASN A 50 11.69 6.59 -10.53
C ASN A 50 11.37 6.09 -9.11
N TYR A 51 10.48 6.77 -8.38
CA TYR A 51 10.00 6.35 -7.07
C TYR A 51 8.49 6.15 -7.10
N VAL A 52 8.02 5.24 -6.26
CA VAL A 52 6.60 4.93 -6.07
C VAL A 52 6.23 5.00 -4.60
N GLU A 53 5.02 5.46 -4.31
CA GLU A 53 4.42 5.35 -2.97
C GLU A 53 3.66 4.04 -2.89
N VAL A 54 4.03 3.20 -1.92
CA VAL A 54 3.38 1.91 -1.67
C VAL A 54 2.64 1.98 -0.36
N ARG A 55 1.40 1.50 -0.37
CA ARG A 55 0.52 1.43 0.79
C ARG A 55 0.39 -0.01 1.26
N PHE A 56 0.63 -0.21 2.55
CA PHE A 56 0.47 -1.47 3.26
C PHE A 56 -0.78 -1.45 4.15
N LYS A 57 -0.91 -2.45 5.03
CA LYS A 57 -1.99 -2.51 6.03
C LYS A 57 -1.94 -1.26 6.94
N ASN A 58 -3.09 -0.94 7.53
CA ASN A 58 -3.25 0.18 8.47
C ASN A 58 -2.88 1.57 7.92
N GLY A 59 -2.79 1.71 6.60
CA GLY A 59 -2.43 2.98 5.97
C GLY A 59 -0.95 3.34 6.10
N ARG A 60 -0.09 2.37 6.51
CA ARG A 60 1.36 2.52 6.43
C ARG A 60 1.74 2.78 4.97
N LYS A 61 2.48 3.86 4.73
CA LYS A 61 2.87 4.33 3.40
C LYS A 61 4.36 4.59 3.40
N GLU A 62 5.06 3.90 2.52
CA GLU A 62 6.51 4.00 2.35
C GLU A 62 6.82 4.26 0.87
N PHE A 63 8.03 4.76 0.62
CA PHE A 63 8.49 5.09 -0.72
C PHE A 63 9.55 4.09 -1.16
N PHE A 64 9.42 3.62 -2.40
CA PHE A 64 10.32 2.63 -2.96
C PHE A 64 10.88 3.11 -4.29
N LYS A 65 12.16 2.81 -4.54
CA LYS A 65 12.84 3.07 -5.80
C LYS A 65 12.50 1.96 -6.80
N ASN A 66 12.01 2.35 -7.97
CA ASN A 66 11.75 1.44 -9.09
C ASN A 66 13.03 1.28 -9.91
N ALA A 67 13.99 0.50 -9.40
CA ALA A 67 15.32 0.36 -9.99
C ALA A 67 15.28 -0.30 -11.39
N ASP A 68 14.33 -1.21 -11.61
CA ASP A 68 14.20 -1.99 -12.85
C ASP A 68 13.28 -1.32 -13.89
N ASN A 69 12.90 -0.04 -13.68
CA ASN A 69 12.01 0.71 -14.56
C ASN A 69 10.71 -0.04 -14.92
N LEU A 70 10.14 -0.74 -13.94
CA LEU A 70 8.89 -1.48 -14.11
C LEU A 70 7.75 -0.52 -14.46
N THR A 71 6.86 -0.92 -15.38
CA THR A 71 5.65 -0.16 -15.70
C THR A 71 4.61 -0.34 -14.58
N LEU A 72 4.68 0.51 -13.57
CA LEU A 72 3.81 0.49 -12.39
C LEU A 72 2.68 1.52 -12.54
N SER A 73 1.46 1.12 -12.22
CA SER A 73 0.28 1.99 -12.18
C SER A 73 -0.36 1.99 -10.79
N VAL A 74 -1.08 3.06 -10.46
CA VAL A 74 -1.86 3.12 -9.22
C VAL A 74 -2.84 1.94 -9.16
N GLY A 75 -2.84 1.21 -8.05
CA GLY A 75 -3.63 0.00 -7.87
C GLY A 75 -2.86 -1.31 -8.12
N ASP A 76 -1.67 -1.26 -8.72
CA ASP A 76 -0.86 -2.46 -8.91
C ASP A 76 -0.42 -3.04 -7.56
N VAL A 77 -0.47 -4.37 -7.44
CA VAL A 77 0.08 -5.11 -6.30
C VAL A 77 1.52 -5.47 -6.62
N ILE A 78 2.45 -5.10 -5.74
CA ILE A 78 3.90 -5.27 -5.96
C ILE A 78 4.57 -5.91 -4.76
N ALA A 79 5.66 -6.63 -5.05
CA ALA A 79 6.58 -7.14 -4.06
C ALA A 79 7.70 -6.13 -3.83
N THR A 80 7.88 -5.73 -2.58
CA THR A 80 8.86 -4.73 -2.15
C THR A 80 9.92 -5.33 -1.25
N GLU A 81 11.09 -4.70 -1.25
CA GLU A 81 12.15 -4.98 -0.29
C GLU A 81 11.69 -4.69 1.13
N ALA A 82 12.03 -5.60 2.05
CA ALA A 82 11.75 -5.46 3.47
C ALA A 82 13.02 -5.80 4.25
N THR A 83 13.08 -5.42 5.54
CA THR A 83 14.26 -5.70 6.40
C THR A 83 14.61 -7.19 6.48
N SER A 84 13.65 -8.08 6.26
CA SER A 84 13.86 -9.52 6.15
C SER A 84 12.82 -10.07 5.19
N GLY A 85 13.22 -10.76 4.12
CA GLY A 85 12.29 -11.30 3.14
C GLY A 85 11.72 -10.21 2.20
N HIS A 86 10.45 -10.34 1.84
CA HIS A 86 9.74 -9.37 1.00
C HIS A 86 8.36 -9.04 1.54
N ASP A 87 7.89 -7.83 1.29
CA ASP A 87 6.54 -7.40 1.66
C ASP A 87 5.68 -7.18 0.41
N ILE A 88 4.36 -7.21 0.59
CA ILE A 88 3.39 -7.07 -0.50
C ILE A 88 2.53 -5.86 -0.21
N GLY A 89 2.58 -4.91 -1.14
CA GLY A 89 1.89 -3.63 -1.00
C GLY A 89 1.21 -3.22 -2.29
N LEU A 90 0.34 -2.22 -2.18
CA LEU A 90 -0.39 -1.67 -3.31
C LEU A 90 0.14 -0.28 -3.67
N VAL A 91 0.39 -0.05 -4.95
CA VAL A 91 0.85 1.24 -5.46
C VAL A 91 -0.25 2.29 -5.25
N SER A 92 0.06 3.31 -4.46
CA SER A 92 -0.83 4.41 -4.10
C SER A 92 -0.59 5.63 -4.99
N LEU A 93 0.67 5.93 -5.31
CA LEU A 93 1.07 7.04 -6.18
C LEU A 93 2.30 6.67 -7.01
N THR A 94 2.38 7.26 -8.20
CA THR A 94 3.47 7.13 -9.16
C THR A 94 3.88 8.50 -9.68
N GLY A 95 5.08 8.61 -10.26
CA GLY A 95 5.54 9.81 -10.95
C GLY A 95 5.79 11.01 -10.02
N GLU A 96 5.60 12.22 -10.56
CA GLU A 96 6.02 13.45 -9.90
C GLU A 96 5.25 13.75 -8.59
N LEU A 97 4.04 13.22 -8.44
CA LEU A 97 3.29 13.30 -7.17
C LEU A 97 4.04 12.65 -6.00
N VAL A 98 4.82 11.61 -6.27
CA VAL A 98 5.63 10.94 -5.25
C VAL A 98 6.70 11.90 -4.74
N ARG A 99 7.33 12.69 -5.63
CA ARG A 99 8.33 13.70 -5.23
C ARG A 99 7.74 14.74 -4.27
N VAL A 100 6.51 15.20 -4.54
CA VAL A 100 5.81 16.15 -3.67
C VAL A 100 5.55 15.54 -2.30
N GLN A 101 5.11 14.28 -2.24
CA GLN A 101 4.85 13.59 -0.96
C GLN A 101 6.14 13.31 -0.19
N MET A 102 7.22 12.90 -0.86
CA MET A 102 8.53 12.69 -0.23
C MET A 102 9.07 13.99 0.38
N LYS A 103 8.99 15.11 -0.36
CA LYS A 103 9.34 16.45 0.16
C LYS A 103 8.52 16.82 1.40
N LYS A 104 7.21 16.58 1.37
CA LYS A 104 6.32 16.85 2.51
C LYS A 104 6.68 16.01 3.74
N LYS A 105 7.07 14.75 3.55
CA LYS A 105 7.50 13.82 4.60
C LYS A 105 8.97 13.98 5.01
N ARG A 106 9.74 14.86 4.35
CA ARG A 106 11.19 15.06 4.55
C ARG A 106 12.01 13.77 4.35
N GLU A 107 11.52 12.90 3.48
CA GLU A 107 12.20 11.67 3.05
C GLU A 107 13.36 12.04 2.13
N LYS A 108 14.55 11.51 2.41
CA LYS A 108 15.73 11.74 1.58
C LYS A 108 15.75 10.73 0.43
N ILE A 109 16.07 11.21 -0.76
CA ILE A 109 16.40 10.37 -1.90
C ILE A 109 17.86 9.95 -1.68
N ASP A 110 18.07 8.71 -1.26
CA ASP A 110 19.40 8.14 -1.04
C ASP A 110 19.50 6.74 -1.64
N ASP A 111 20.70 6.23 -1.86
CA ASP A 111 20.92 4.92 -2.49
C ASP A 111 20.58 3.75 -1.55
N THR A 112 20.37 4.05 -0.26
CA THR A 112 19.82 3.15 0.75
C THR A 112 18.29 3.01 0.71
N SER A 113 17.62 3.67 -0.25
CA SER A 113 16.17 3.56 -0.42
C SER A 113 15.77 2.12 -0.75
N LEU A 114 14.72 1.64 -0.07
CA LEU A 114 14.12 0.33 -0.35
C LEU A 114 13.67 0.25 -1.82
N LYS A 115 13.81 -0.93 -2.43
CA LYS A 115 13.51 -1.13 -3.85
C LYS A 115 12.21 -1.92 -4.07
N VAL A 116 11.58 -1.67 -5.22
CA VAL A 116 10.55 -2.56 -5.76
C VAL A 116 11.25 -3.71 -6.49
N TYR A 117 10.89 -4.95 -6.18
CA TYR A 117 11.47 -6.12 -6.87
C TYR A 117 10.70 -6.47 -8.14
N ARG A 118 9.37 -6.57 -8.05
CA ARG A 118 8.52 -7.00 -9.17
C ARG A 118 7.05 -6.74 -8.89
N LYS A 119 6.22 -6.88 -9.93
CA LYS A 119 4.78 -7.08 -9.73
C LYS A 119 4.53 -8.40 -8.99
N ALA A 120 3.61 -8.37 -8.04
CA ALA A 120 3.29 -9.56 -7.24
C ALA A 120 2.71 -10.64 -8.16
N SER A 121 3.22 -11.87 -8.04
CA SER A 121 2.65 -13.01 -8.72
C SER A 121 1.37 -13.48 -8.02
N GLN A 122 0.54 -14.27 -8.68
CA GLN A 122 -0.66 -14.83 -8.04
C GLN A 122 -0.32 -15.60 -6.76
N ARG A 123 0.80 -16.33 -6.75
CA ARG A 123 1.27 -17.06 -5.56
C ARG A 123 1.58 -16.12 -4.40
N ASP A 124 2.20 -14.98 -4.68
CA ASP A 124 2.52 -13.96 -3.68
C ASP A 124 1.22 -13.41 -3.07
N ILE A 125 0.23 -13.12 -3.92
CA ILE A 125 -1.09 -12.63 -3.50
C ILE A 125 -1.82 -13.67 -2.64
N ASP A 126 -1.80 -14.94 -3.04
CA ASP A 126 -2.46 -16.02 -2.29
C ASP A 126 -1.82 -16.23 -0.91
N ILE A 127 -0.48 -16.16 -0.81
CA ILE A 127 0.24 -16.25 0.46
C ILE A 127 -0.10 -15.06 1.34
N TRP A 128 -0.09 -13.85 0.78
CA TRP A 128 -0.43 -12.62 1.49
C TRP A 128 -1.84 -12.65 2.06
N GLN A 129 -2.83 -13.07 1.26
CA GLN A 129 -4.21 -13.22 1.71
C GLN A 129 -4.32 -14.24 2.85
N LYS A 130 -3.70 -15.42 2.70
CA LYS A 130 -3.68 -16.44 3.77
C LYS A 130 -2.96 -15.98 5.03
N ALA A 131 -1.94 -15.14 4.92
CA ALA A 131 -1.27 -14.54 6.07
C ALA A 131 -2.22 -13.59 6.80
N ARG A 132 -2.93 -12.76 6.04
CA ARG A 132 -3.88 -11.78 6.54
C ARG A 132 -5.09 -12.43 7.24
N ASP A 133 -5.63 -13.50 6.67
CA ASP A 133 -6.75 -14.25 7.27
C ASP A 133 -6.39 -14.86 8.64
N ARG A 134 -5.10 -15.15 8.88
CA ARG A 134 -4.62 -15.69 10.16
C ARG A 134 -4.45 -14.63 11.25
N GLU A 135 -4.36 -13.35 10.89
CA GLU A 135 -4.06 -12.25 11.83
C GLU A 135 -5.04 -12.18 12.99
N ASP A 136 -6.35 -12.25 12.71
CA ASP A 136 -7.38 -12.13 13.76
C ASP A 136 -7.32 -13.28 14.77
N SER A 137 -7.14 -14.50 14.29
CA SER A 137 -6.99 -15.68 15.17
C SER A 137 -5.75 -15.56 16.07
N ILE A 138 -4.65 -15.07 15.50
CA ILE A 138 -3.36 -14.93 16.20
C ILE A 138 -3.42 -13.78 17.20
N LYS A 139 -4.10 -12.69 16.87
CA LYS A 139 -4.38 -11.57 17.78
C LYS A 139 -5.17 -12.01 19.02
N VAL A 140 -6.21 -12.83 18.86
CA VAL A 140 -6.97 -13.38 20.00
C VAL A 140 -6.07 -14.27 20.86
N ARG A 141 -5.32 -15.18 20.23
CA ARG A 141 -4.40 -16.07 20.94
C ARG A 141 -3.30 -15.30 21.68
N ALA A 142 -2.73 -14.27 21.06
CA ALA A 142 -1.71 -13.43 21.66
C ALA A 142 -2.25 -12.71 22.91
N ARG A 143 -3.51 -12.22 22.89
CA ARG A 143 -4.15 -11.63 24.08
C ARG A 143 -4.31 -12.63 25.21
N GLN A 144 -4.74 -13.86 24.90
CA GLN A 144 -4.87 -14.91 25.90
C GLN A 144 -3.53 -15.25 26.55
N ILE A 145 -2.45 -15.27 25.76
CA ILE A 145 -1.09 -15.49 26.26
C ILE A 145 -0.63 -14.33 27.14
N ALA A 146 -0.85 -13.08 26.73
CA ALA A 146 -0.50 -11.91 27.52
C ALA A 146 -1.18 -11.92 28.91
N ILE A 147 -2.47 -12.25 28.95
CA ILE A 147 -3.24 -12.39 30.21
C ILE A 147 -2.67 -13.51 31.07
N ARG A 148 -2.36 -14.68 30.48
CA ARG A 148 -1.80 -15.83 31.19
C ARG A 148 -0.42 -15.51 31.80
N LEU A 149 0.37 -14.71 31.11
CA LEU A 149 1.70 -14.28 31.57
C LEU A 149 1.63 -13.10 32.56
N GLY A 150 0.45 -12.55 32.85
CA GLY A 150 0.28 -11.42 33.75
C GLY A 150 0.88 -10.11 33.22
N LEU A 151 1.02 -9.98 31.90
CA LEU A 151 1.62 -8.80 31.28
C LEU A 151 0.60 -7.66 31.22
N SER A 152 0.97 -6.48 31.73
CA SER A 152 0.17 -5.24 31.74
C SER A 152 0.13 -4.56 30.36
N MET A 153 -0.29 -5.29 29.33
CA MET A 153 -0.38 -4.79 27.96
C MET A 153 -1.67 -5.19 27.24
N LYS A 154 -2.12 -4.32 26.34
CA LYS A 154 -3.26 -4.54 25.46
C LYS A 154 -2.80 -4.65 24.01
N ILE A 155 -2.90 -5.86 23.45
CA ILE A 155 -2.60 -6.10 22.03
C ILE A 155 -3.75 -5.54 21.17
N SER A 156 -3.43 -4.53 20.37
CA SER A 156 -4.37 -3.81 19.51
C SER A 156 -4.52 -4.48 18.15
N ASP A 157 -3.40 -4.80 17.49
CA ASP A 157 -3.39 -5.36 16.14
C ASP A 157 -2.17 -6.27 15.86
N VAL A 158 -2.27 -7.06 14.80
CA VAL A 158 -1.20 -7.94 14.29
C VAL A 158 -1.10 -7.75 12.78
N GLU A 159 0.11 -7.60 12.26
CA GLU A 159 0.39 -7.49 10.83
C GLU A 159 1.40 -8.55 10.42
N PHE A 160 1.05 -9.38 9.45
CA PHE A 160 2.02 -10.23 8.77
C PHE A 160 2.65 -9.48 7.61
N GLN A 161 3.93 -9.72 7.43
CA GLN A 161 4.62 -9.37 6.20
C GLN A 161 4.05 -10.19 5.03
N GLY A 162 4.13 -9.66 3.80
CA GLY A 162 3.59 -10.28 2.58
C GLY A 162 3.94 -11.77 2.40
N ASP A 163 5.15 -12.16 2.77
CA ASP A 163 5.65 -13.54 2.67
C ASP A 163 5.38 -14.41 3.90
N ALA A 164 4.65 -13.89 4.89
CA ALA A 164 4.35 -14.48 6.18
C ALA A 164 5.58 -14.87 7.03
N SER A 165 6.78 -14.39 6.67
CA SER A 165 8.02 -14.71 7.40
C SER A 165 8.13 -13.98 8.75
N LYS A 166 7.47 -12.82 8.85
CA LYS A 166 7.49 -11.95 10.04
C LYS A 166 6.08 -11.54 10.42
N ALA A 167 5.84 -11.49 11.73
CA ALA A 167 4.64 -10.93 12.34
C ALA A 167 5.02 -9.75 13.24
N ILE A 168 4.30 -8.64 13.11
CA ILE A 168 4.45 -7.44 13.93
C ILE A 168 3.22 -7.33 14.83
N PHE A 169 3.44 -7.25 16.14
CA PHE A 169 2.39 -7.10 17.13
C PHE A 169 2.36 -5.66 17.64
N TYR A 170 1.21 -5.00 17.51
CA TYR A 170 0.98 -3.67 18.06
C TYR A 170 0.33 -3.80 19.43
N TYR A 171 0.90 -3.14 20.43
CA TYR A 171 0.40 -3.15 21.79
C TYR A 171 0.50 -1.77 22.45
N THR A 172 -0.32 -1.58 23.48
CA THR A 172 -0.22 -0.45 24.41
C THR A 172 0.07 -1.01 25.79
N ALA A 173 1.07 -0.45 26.47
CA ALA A 173 1.41 -0.76 27.85
C ALA A 173 1.40 0.54 28.66
N GLU A 174 0.94 0.48 29.92
CA GLU A 174 0.78 1.67 30.77
C GLU A 174 2.10 2.07 31.47
N GLU A 175 3.02 1.12 31.66
CA GLU A 175 4.34 1.39 32.24
C GLU A 175 5.32 1.77 31.13
N ARG A 176 5.88 2.99 31.23
CA ARG A 176 6.95 3.49 30.37
C ARG A 176 8.10 4.00 31.22
#